data_AF-A0A6A5FY06-F1
#
_entry.id   AF-A0A6A5FY06-F1
#
_cell.length_a   1.000
_cell.length_b   1.000
_cell.length_c   1.000
_cell.angle_alpha   90.00
_cell.angle_beta   90.00
_cell.angle_gamma   90.00
#
_symmetry.space_group_name_H-M   'P 1'
#
loop_
_entity.id
_entity.type
_entity.pdbx_description
1 polymer ?
#
loop_
_entity_poly.entity_id
_entity_poly.type
_entity_poly.pdbx_seq_one_letter_code
_entity_poly.pdbx_strand_id
1 'polypeptide(L)'
;MTTILLIYFCLAIRLHAEKSNTSTSSTSFSFEDEYSKISTTCFSSRDYELLLGDFIKHTYARSFSSTLLEYSVVTIGLAELRKALAFGPVRPWTHFKYEKPTKQELESATSSEDYYNLIEPTTPIQSLDSLFLFEKNINTAVDYLDKRLPSIRKIFRRRFEEKSKGTKNDRKLVNIMIEEWNEMVGRVVDVIRNMQKNDEKCWDRMKLRLMWIF
;
A
#
# COMPACT_ATOMS: atom_id res chain seq x y z
N MET A 1 48.98 73.94 -28.66
CA MET A 1 49.40 73.25 -27.42
C MET A 1 48.18 73.10 -26.52
N THR A 2 48.03 71.90 -25.94
CA THR A 2 47.05 71.44 -24.93
C THR A 2 45.56 71.48 -25.31
N THR A 3 45.10 70.39 -25.94
CA THR A 3 43.70 69.93 -25.88
C THR A 3 43.66 68.67 -25.01
N ILE A 4 43.07 68.79 -23.82
CA ILE A 4 42.80 67.69 -22.89
C ILE A 4 41.40 67.17 -23.22
N LEU A 5 41.30 65.93 -23.69
CA LEU A 5 40.05 65.22 -23.91
C LEU A 5 39.82 64.26 -22.73
N LEU A 6 38.86 64.61 -21.87
CA LEU A 6 38.42 63.79 -20.74
C LEU A 6 37.53 62.65 -21.25
N ILE A 7 38.01 61.41 -21.16
CA ILE A 7 37.25 60.20 -21.47
C ILE A 7 36.58 59.72 -20.18
N TYR A 8 35.25 59.79 -20.12
CA TYR A 8 34.45 59.19 -19.04
C TYR A 8 34.35 57.67 -19.24
N PHE A 9 34.90 56.91 -18.29
CA PHE A 9 34.77 55.46 -18.21
C PHE A 9 33.51 55.12 -17.40
N CYS A 10 32.43 54.69 -18.06
CA CYS A 10 31.27 54.12 -17.38
C CYS A 10 31.45 52.61 -17.21
N LEU A 11 31.82 52.19 -15.99
CA LEU A 11 31.83 50.79 -15.56
C LEU A 11 30.38 50.28 -15.42
N ALA A 12 29.92 49.46 -16.36
CA ALA A 12 28.70 48.68 -16.21
C ALA A 12 29.03 47.34 -15.53
N ILE A 13 28.88 47.28 -14.21
CA ILE A 13 28.92 46.00 -13.48
C ILE A 13 27.60 45.29 -13.78
N ARG A 14 27.63 44.21 -14.57
CA ARG A 14 26.52 43.27 -14.65
C ARG A 14 26.62 42.31 -13.45
N LEU A 15 25.89 42.62 -12.38
CA LEU A 15 25.54 41.63 -11.36
C LEU A 15 24.54 40.66 -11.98
N HIS A 16 25.02 39.50 -12.44
CA HIS A 16 24.14 38.35 -12.64
C HIS A 16 23.79 37.80 -11.25
N ALA A 17 22.65 38.26 -10.72
CA ALA A 17 21.98 37.57 -9.63
C ALA A 17 21.45 36.24 -10.19
N GLU A 18 22.27 35.20 -10.08
CA GLU A 18 21.85 33.83 -10.28
C GLU A 18 20.89 33.47 -9.14
N LYS A 19 19.59 33.76 -9.34
CA LYS A 19 18.54 33.17 -8.51
C LYS A 19 18.57 31.67 -8.81
N SER A 20 19.30 30.94 -7.98
CA SER A 20 19.06 29.52 -7.78
C SER A 20 17.62 29.39 -7.31
N ASN A 21 16.70 29.16 -8.25
CA ASN A 21 15.43 28.55 -7.95
C ASN A 21 15.80 27.15 -7.47
N THR A 22 16.00 27.02 -6.17
CA THR A 22 15.86 25.74 -5.49
C THR A 22 14.39 25.38 -5.63
N SER A 23 14.03 24.83 -6.77
CA SER A 23 12.84 24.01 -6.92
C SER A 23 13.08 22.83 -5.99
N THR A 24 12.58 22.96 -4.77
CA THR A 24 12.26 21.81 -3.95
C THR A 24 11.32 20.98 -4.81
N SER A 25 11.88 20.00 -5.52
CA SER A 25 11.12 18.92 -6.11
C SER A 25 10.55 18.17 -4.93
N SER A 26 9.42 18.66 -4.40
CA SER A 26 8.52 17.83 -3.63
C SER A 26 8.11 16.75 -4.61
N THR A 27 8.80 15.62 -4.57
CA THR A 27 8.49 14.51 -5.46
C THR A 27 7.04 14.16 -5.17
N SER A 28 6.13 14.50 -6.09
CA SER A 28 4.72 14.22 -5.94
C SER A 28 4.56 12.71 -5.78
N PHE A 29 3.64 12.28 -4.91
CA PHE A 29 3.41 10.86 -4.73
C PHE A 29 2.89 10.26 -6.04
N SER A 30 3.63 9.30 -6.60
CA SER A 30 3.24 8.56 -7.80
C SER A 30 2.78 7.16 -7.41
N PHE A 31 1.52 6.85 -7.69
CA PHE A 31 0.98 5.50 -7.49
C PHE A 31 1.70 4.48 -8.38
N GLU A 32 2.00 4.84 -9.62
CA GLU A 32 2.69 3.97 -10.58
C GLU A 32 4.11 3.63 -10.11
N ASP A 33 4.81 4.59 -9.48
CA ASP A 33 6.14 4.33 -8.93
C ASP A 33 6.06 3.33 -7.78
N GLU A 34 5.04 3.43 -6.92
CA GLU A 34 4.84 2.48 -5.82
C GLU A 34 4.39 1.10 -6.32
N TYR A 35 3.52 1.02 -7.34
CA TYR A 35 3.17 -0.25 -7.99
C TYR A 35 4.38 -0.90 -8.67
N SER A 36 5.24 -0.09 -9.31
CA SER A 36 6.47 -0.55 -9.94
C SER A 36 7.43 -1.16 -8.91
N LYS A 37 7.61 -0.50 -7.75
CA LYS A 37 8.43 -1.06 -6.65
C LYS A 37 7.95 -2.43 -6.19
N ILE A 38 6.63 -2.62 -6.10
CA ILE A 38 6.06 -3.93 -5.74
C ILE A 38 6.29 -4.95 -6.86
N SER A 39 5.86 -4.65 -8.09
CA SER A 39 5.91 -5.61 -9.22
C SER A 39 7.32 -6.04 -9.63
N THR A 40 8.33 -5.22 -9.37
CA THR A 40 9.75 -5.51 -9.67
C THR A 40 10.49 -6.18 -8.52
N THR A 41 9.89 -6.28 -7.34
CA THR A 41 10.46 -7.04 -6.23
C THR A 41 10.44 -8.53 -6.55
N CYS A 42 11.49 -9.25 -6.14
CA CYS A 42 11.56 -10.71 -6.26
C CYS A 42 11.52 -11.34 -4.86
N PHE A 43 10.63 -12.31 -4.64
CA PHE A 43 10.62 -13.17 -3.46
C PHE A 43 11.42 -14.45 -3.72
N SER A 44 12.38 -14.70 -2.83
CA SER A 44 13.10 -15.96 -2.71
C SER A 44 12.27 -16.99 -1.94
N SER A 45 12.71 -18.25 -1.88
CA SER A 45 12.05 -19.27 -1.04
C SER A 45 12.06 -18.85 0.42
N ARG A 46 13.14 -18.18 0.85
CA ARG A 46 13.23 -17.70 2.22
C ARG A 46 12.20 -16.62 2.52
N ASP A 47 11.90 -15.74 1.56
CA ASP A 47 10.83 -14.75 1.73
C ASP A 47 9.47 -15.43 1.95
N TYR A 48 9.17 -16.48 1.18
CA TYR A 48 7.93 -17.25 1.33
C TYR A 48 7.84 -18.02 2.66
N GLU A 49 8.97 -18.58 3.12
CA GLU A 49 9.05 -19.23 4.44
C GLU A 49 8.81 -18.23 5.56
N LEU A 50 9.46 -17.06 5.51
CA LEU A 50 9.32 -16.01 6.52
C LEU A 50 7.93 -15.39 6.53
N LEU A 51 7.30 -15.21 5.36
CA LEU A 51 5.91 -14.75 5.25
C LEU A 51 4.96 -15.67 6.03
N LEU A 52 5.22 -16.97 6.00
CA LEU A 52 4.43 -17.97 6.70
C LEU A 52 4.81 -18.07 8.18
N GLY A 53 5.94 -17.50 8.62
CA GLY A 53 6.45 -17.65 9.99
C GLY A 53 7.30 -18.90 10.18
N ASP A 54 8.01 -19.31 9.12
CA ASP A 54 9.05 -20.35 9.12
C ASP A 54 8.58 -21.76 9.51
N PHE A 55 7.29 -22.05 9.35
CA PHE A 55 6.70 -23.36 9.65
C PHE A 55 6.55 -24.27 8.43
N ILE A 56 6.48 -23.71 7.22
CA ILE A 56 6.43 -24.44 5.95
C ILE A 56 7.68 -24.12 5.15
N LYS A 57 8.26 -25.14 4.49
CA LYS A 57 9.46 -24.98 3.64
C LYS A 57 9.16 -24.94 2.15
N HIS A 58 10.03 -24.22 1.43
CA HIS A 58 10.21 -24.30 -0.02
C HIS A 58 8.90 -24.31 -0.85
N THR A 59 8.63 -25.40 -1.56
CA THR A 59 7.53 -25.52 -2.53
C THR A 59 6.17 -25.31 -1.88
N TYR A 60 5.94 -25.92 -0.71
CA TYR A 60 4.69 -25.75 0.01
C TYR A 60 4.53 -24.30 0.50
N ALA A 61 5.62 -23.68 0.96
CA ALA A 61 5.57 -22.29 1.41
C ALA A 61 5.11 -21.39 0.26
N ARG A 62 5.66 -21.59 -0.94
CA ARG A 62 5.25 -20.87 -2.14
C ARG A 62 3.77 -21.08 -2.49
N SER A 63 3.30 -22.34 -2.47
CA SER A 63 1.90 -22.66 -2.80
C SER A 63 0.90 -22.01 -1.84
N PHE A 64 1.16 -22.04 -0.53
CA PHE A 64 0.26 -21.45 0.47
C PHE A 64 0.35 -19.92 0.55
N SER A 65 1.48 -19.34 0.12
CA SER A 65 1.71 -17.90 0.23
C SER A 65 0.81 -17.06 -0.68
N SER A 66 0.30 -17.58 -1.79
CA SER A 66 -0.50 -16.75 -2.72
C SER A 66 -1.75 -16.21 -2.07
N THR A 67 -2.57 -17.08 -1.49
CA THR A 67 -3.78 -16.69 -0.77
C THR A 67 -3.42 -15.79 0.41
N LEU A 68 -2.37 -16.13 1.16
CA LEU A 68 -1.93 -15.34 2.31
C LEU A 68 -1.53 -13.91 1.93
N LEU A 69 -0.78 -13.72 0.84
CA LEU A 69 -0.38 -12.40 0.35
C LEU A 69 -1.60 -11.54 -0.02
N GLU A 70 -2.54 -12.12 -0.78
CA GLU A 70 -3.75 -11.41 -1.20
C GLU A 70 -4.54 -10.91 0.00
N TYR A 71 -4.82 -11.79 0.97
CA TYR A 71 -5.59 -11.42 2.16
C TYR A 71 -4.80 -10.55 3.14
N SER A 72 -3.47 -10.55 3.09
CA SER A 72 -2.66 -9.59 3.84
C SER A 72 -2.78 -8.18 3.25
N VAL A 73 -2.84 -8.04 1.92
CA VAL A 73 -3.13 -6.76 1.25
C VAL A 73 -4.50 -6.23 1.65
N VAL A 74 -5.51 -7.11 1.66
CA VAL A 74 -6.87 -6.79 2.13
C VAL A 74 -6.86 -6.25 3.56
N THR A 75 -6.17 -6.93 4.48
CA THR A 75 -6.03 -6.51 5.89
C THR A 75 -5.28 -5.18 6.04
N ILE A 76 -4.19 -4.97 5.30
CA ILE A 76 -3.47 -3.68 5.30
C ILE A 76 -4.39 -2.54 4.83
N GLY A 77 -5.15 -2.77 3.77
CA GLY A 77 -6.13 -1.82 3.25
C GLY A 77 -7.19 -1.47 4.28
N LEU A 78 -7.76 -2.47 4.98
CA LEU A 78 -8.75 -2.24 6.03
C LEU A 78 -8.17 -1.41 7.18
N ALA A 79 -6.93 -1.71 7.59
CA ALA A 79 -6.27 -0.96 8.66
C ALA A 79 -6.08 0.52 8.31
N GLU A 80 -5.64 0.83 7.08
CA GLU A 80 -5.50 2.23 6.65
C GLU A 80 -6.86 2.91 6.42
N LEU A 81 -7.89 2.16 5.98
CA LEU A 81 -9.26 2.66 5.83
C LEU A 81 -9.83 3.11 7.18
N ARG A 82 -9.79 2.23 8.19
CA ARG A 82 -10.24 2.56 9.55
C ARG A 82 -9.49 3.76 10.11
N LYS A 83 -8.17 3.81 9.92
CA LYS A 83 -7.33 4.93 10.35
C LYS A 83 -7.73 6.25 9.68
N ALA A 84 -7.98 6.24 8.38
CA ALA A 84 -8.38 7.45 7.64
C ALA A 84 -9.77 7.97 8.05
N LEU A 85 -10.64 7.06 8.50
CA LEU A 85 -11.93 7.37 9.09
C LEU A 85 -11.84 7.64 10.61
N ALA A 86 -10.65 7.71 11.19
CA ALA A 86 -10.45 7.91 12.64
C ALA A 86 -11.24 6.91 13.53
N PHE A 87 -11.41 5.68 13.04
CA PHE A 87 -12.03 4.58 13.78
C PHE A 87 -10.97 3.79 14.58
N GLY A 88 -11.44 2.90 15.46
CA GLY A 88 -10.60 1.93 16.16
C GLY A 88 -9.83 1.01 15.20
N PRO A 89 -8.93 0.16 15.71
CA PRO A 89 -8.18 -0.79 14.89
C PRO A 89 -9.10 -1.84 14.24
N VAL A 90 -8.54 -2.59 13.28
CA VAL A 90 -9.21 -3.77 12.70
C VAL A 90 -9.61 -4.71 13.82
N ARG A 91 -10.86 -5.17 13.80
CA ARG A 91 -11.42 -6.02 14.85
C ARG A 91 -10.97 -7.47 14.68
N PRO A 92 -10.92 -8.25 15.78
CA PRO A 92 -10.69 -9.69 15.70
C PRO A 92 -11.68 -10.39 14.78
N TRP A 93 -11.26 -11.49 14.19
CA TRP A 93 -12.14 -12.26 13.31
C TRP A 93 -13.34 -12.82 14.07
N THR A 94 -14.50 -12.74 13.43
CA THR A 94 -15.74 -13.37 13.90
C THR A 94 -16.18 -14.45 12.91
N HIS A 95 -17.23 -15.21 13.25
CA HIS A 95 -17.93 -16.02 12.25
C HIS A 95 -18.44 -15.14 11.11
N PHE A 96 -18.39 -15.67 9.89
CA PHE A 96 -18.81 -14.95 8.70
C PHE A 96 -20.33 -14.82 8.66
N LYS A 97 -20.80 -13.60 8.40
CA LYS A 97 -22.21 -13.32 8.20
C LYS A 97 -22.50 -13.30 6.71
N TYR A 98 -23.19 -14.33 6.22
CA TYR A 98 -23.60 -14.42 4.82
C TYR A 98 -24.68 -13.40 4.45
N GLU A 99 -25.51 -13.02 5.42
CA GLU A 99 -26.59 -12.06 5.22
C GLU A 99 -26.06 -10.63 5.33
N LYS A 100 -26.51 -9.77 4.41
CA LYS A 100 -26.24 -8.33 4.50
C LYS A 100 -27.04 -7.73 5.66
N PRO A 101 -26.51 -6.71 6.35
CA PRO A 101 -27.26 -5.99 7.37
C PRO A 101 -28.59 -5.49 6.83
N THR A 102 -29.64 -5.66 7.61
CA THR A 102 -30.98 -5.14 7.32
C THR A 102 -31.00 -3.61 7.40
N LYS A 103 -31.99 -3.00 6.75
CA LYS A 103 -32.20 -1.55 6.83
C LYS A 103 -32.35 -1.07 8.28
N GLN A 104 -33.06 -1.83 9.11
CA GLN A 104 -33.27 -1.51 10.53
C GLN A 104 -31.95 -1.53 11.32
N GLU A 105 -31.08 -2.52 11.09
CA GLU A 105 -29.76 -2.57 11.73
C GLU A 105 -28.91 -1.35 11.32
N LEU A 106 -28.89 -1.00 10.03
CA LEU A 106 -28.16 0.17 9.52
C LEU A 106 -28.70 1.50 10.07
N GLU A 107 -30.02 1.60 10.26
CA GLU A 107 -30.66 2.77 10.85
C GLU A 107 -30.35 2.88 12.35
N SER A 108 -30.22 1.75 13.05
CA SER A 108 -29.93 1.70 14.49
C SER A 108 -28.49 2.13 14.87
N ALA A 109 -27.56 2.20 13.91
CA ALA A 109 -26.18 2.58 14.16
C ALA A 109 -26.06 4.01 14.71
N THR A 110 -25.53 4.17 15.93
CA THR A 110 -25.50 5.48 16.62
C THR A 110 -24.36 6.39 16.16
N SER A 111 -23.33 5.81 15.53
CA SER A 111 -22.16 6.53 15.00
C SER A 111 -21.81 6.06 13.59
N SER A 112 -20.92 6.79 12.91
CA SER A 112 -20.36 6.35 11.62
C SER A 112 -19.49 5.11 11.78
N GLU A 113 -18.83 4.93 12.92
CA GLU A 113 -18.06 3.72 13.23
C GLU A 113 -18.97 2.50 13.44
N ASP A 114 -20.09 2.65 14.17
CA ASP A 114 -21.08 1.57 14.32
C ASP A 114 -21.65 1.17 12.96
N TYR A 115 -21.97 2.16 12.13
CA TYR A 115 -22.44 1.92 10.77
C TYR A 115 -21.39 1.17 9.95
N TYR A 116 -20.13 1.63 9.98
CA TYR A 116 -19.03 0.94 9.32
C TYR A 116 -18.84 -0.48 9.83
N ASN A 117 -18.91 -0.71 11.14
CA ASN A 117 -18.76 -2.03 11.75
C ASN A 117 -19.82 -3.04 11.29
N LEU A 118 -21.00 -2.59 10.84
CA LEU A 118 -22.03 -3.44 10.24
C LEU A 118 -21.70 -3.83 8.79
N ILE A 119 -21.06 -2.91 8.04
CA ILE A 119 -20.82 -3.07 6.59
C ILE A 119 -19.35 -3.26 6.24
N GLU A 120 -18.48 -3.38 7.24
CA GLU A 120 -17.04 -3.54 7.07
C GLU A 120 -16.79 -4.71 6.12
N PRO A 121 -16.04 -4.49 5.01
CA PRO A 121 -15.81 -5.53 4.05
C PRO A 121 -15.11 -6.72 4.70
N THR A 122 -15.80 -7.86 4.71
CA THR A 122 -15.29 -9.12 5.24
C THR A 122 -15.47 -10.22 4.18
N THR A 123 -14.64 -11.24 4.27
CA THR A 123 -14.72 -12.41 3.38
C THR A 123 -14.72 -13.69 4.22
N PRO A 124 -15.29 -14.80 3.73
CA PRO A 124 -15.24 -16.07 4.46
C PRO A 124 -13.81 -16.52 4.81
N ILE A 125 -12.82 -16.18 3.97
CA ILE A 125 -11.42 -16.54 4.19
C ILE A 125 -10.78 -15.73 5.35
N GLN A 126 -11.28 -14.52 5.65
CA GLN A 126 -10.88 -13.69 6.79
C GLN A 126 -11.89 -13.77 7.93
N SER A 127 -12.33 -14.98 8.25
CA SER A 127 -13.30 -15.25 9.32
C SER A 127 -12.89 -16.47 10.13
N LEU A 128 -13.55 -16.69 11.27
CA LEU A 128 -13.37 -17.91 12.06
C LEU A 128 -13.81 -19.18 11.32
N ASP A 129 -14.57 -19.04 10.23
CA ASP A 129 -15.03 -20.14 9.38
C ASP A 129 -14.05 -20.46 8.23
N SER A 130 -12.88 -19.80 8.20
CA SER A 130 -11.87 -20.02 7.18
C SER A 130 -11.27 -21.42 7.28
N LEU A 131 -11.31 -22.15 6.17
CA LEU A 131 -10.66 -23.47 6.05
C LEU A 131 -9.18 -23.38 5.67
N PHE A 132 -8.67 -22.17 5.40
CA PHE A 132 -7.35 -21.96 4.80
C PHE A 132 -6.38 -21.19 5.70
N LEU A 133 -6.88 -20.23 6.47
CA LEU A 133 -6.04 -19.26 7.19
C LEU A 133 -6.53 -19.08 8.62
N PHE A 134 -5.58 -18.93 9.54
CA PHE A 134 -5.88 -18.37 10.86
C PHE A 134 -5.56 -16.87 10.86
N GLU A 135 -6.28 -16.11 11.69
CA GLU A 135 -6.04 -14.67 11.87
C GLU A 135 -4.56 -14.37 12.18
N LYS A 136 -3.94 -15.20 13.04
CA LYS A 136 -2.51 -15.08 13.36
C LYS A 136 -1.60 -15.21 12.15
N ASN A 137 -1.95 -16.01 11.14
CA ASN A 137 -1.11 -16.16 9.95
C ASN A 137 -1.12 -14.87 9.12
N ILE A 138 -2.28 -14.24 9.01
CA ILE A 138 -2.43 -12.95 8.33
C ILE A 138 -1.64 -11.87 9.07
N ASN A 139 -1.70 -11.82 10.40
CA ASN A 139 -0.94 -10.83 11.17
C ASN A 139 0.58 -11.00 10.98
N THR A 140 1.10 -12.22 11.02
CA THR A 140 2.51 -12.52 10.71
C THR A 140 2.89 -12.05 9.30
N ALA A 141 2.05 -12.32 8.31
CA ALA A 141 2.31 -11.94 6.93
C ALA A 141 2.24 -10.42 6.73
N VAL A 142 1.30 -9.73 7.38
CA VAL A 142 1.22 -8.26 7.36
C VAL A 142 2.49 -7.63 7.94
N ASP A 143 2.97 -8.13 9.09
CA ASP A 143 4.22 -7.65 9.72
C ASP A 143 5.44 -7.86 8.82
N TYR A 144 5.46 -8.97 8.07
CA TYR A 144 6.51 -9.24 7.09
C TYR A 144 6.43 -8.28 5.89
N LEU A 145 5.22 -8.08 5.33
CA LEU A 145 4.98 -7.22 4.19
C LEU A 145 5.24 -5.75 4.51
N ASP A 146 4.93 -5.26 5.70
CA ASP A 146 5.24 -3.88 6.09
C ASP A 146 6.74 -3.60 6.08
N LYS A 147 7.57 -4.63 6.34
CA LYS A 147 9.03 -4.52 6.25
C LYS A 147 9.52 -4.69 4.82
N ARG A 148 9.00 -5.68 4.10
CA ARG A 148 9.52 -6.09 2.78
C ARG A 148 8.97 -5.25 1.62
N LEU A 149 7.71 -4.85 1.71
CA LEU A 149 6.92 -4.15 0.69
C LEU A 149 6.11 -2.97 1.31
N PRO A 150 6.78 -1.99 1.96
CA PRO A 150 6.10 -0.86 2.62
C PRO A 150 5.24 -0.02 1.67
N SER A 151 5.48 -0.11 0.36
CA SER A 151 4.69 0.52 -0.69
C SER A 151 3.19 0.16 -0.62
N ILE A 152 2.83 -1.07 -0.22
CA ILE A 152 1.43 -1.51 -0.10
C ILE A 152 0.66 -0.58 0.84
N ARG A 153 1.15 -0.42 2.07
CA ARG A 153 0.54 0.45 3.07
C ARG A 153 0.55 1.91 2.64
N LYS A 154 1.64 2.35 2.01
CA LYS A 154 1.79 3.73 1.52
C LYS A 154 0.73 4.08 0.46
N ILE A 155 0.44 3.16 -0.44
CA ILE A 155 -0.59 3.30 -1.48
C ILE A 155 -1.98 3.52 -0.86
N PHE A 156 -2.41 2.63 0.04
CA PHE A 156 -3.71 2.78 0.70
C PHE A 156 -3.80 4.07 1.51
N ARG A 157 -2.78 4.34 2.33
CA ARG A 157 -2.72 5.57 3.14
C ARG A 157 -2.92 6.81 2.30
N ARG A 158 -2.15 6.95 1.21
CA ARG A 158 -2.21 8.15 0.36
C ARG A 158 -3.55 8.29 -0.35
N ARG A 159 -4.12 7.20 -0.87
CA ARG A 159 -5.45 7.23 -1.49
C ARG A 159 -6.52 7.68 -0.49
N PHE A 160 -6.49 7.14 0.72
CA PHE A 160 -7.50 7.46 1.73
C PHE A 160 -7.33 8.87 2.29
N GLU A 161 -6.10 9.35 2.49
CA GLU A 161 -5.84 10.76 2.83
C GLU A 161 -6.36 11.72 1.74
N GLU A 162 -6.18 11.39 0.45
CA GLU A 162 -6.72 12.19 -0.66
C GLU A 162 -8.25 12.26 -0.65
N LYS A 163 -8.92 11.14 -0.36
CA LYS A 163 -10.38 11.02 -0.40
C LYS A 163 -11.07 11.60 0.84
N SER A 164 -10.43 11.52 2.01
CA SER A 164 -11.00 12.03 3.26
C SER A 164 -10.71 13.52 3.51
N LYS A 165 -9.74 14.12 2.79
CA LYS A 165 -9.31 15.51 3.02
C LYS A 165 -10.45 16.51 2.90
N GLY A 166 -10.74 17.20 4.01
CA GLY A 166 -11.77 18.23 4.07
C GLY A 166 -13.21 17.70 4.09
N THR A 167 -13.38 16.38 4.13
CA THR A 167 -14.70 15.74 4.13
C THR A 167 -15.10 15.37 5.55
N LYS A 168 -16.35 15.66 5.92
CA LYS A 168 -16.91 15.23 7.20
C LYS A 168 -16.97 13.70 7.24
N ASN A 169 -16.53 13.12 8.34
CA ASN A 169 -16.66 11.69 8.59
C ASN A 169 -18.12 11.33 8.91
N ASP A 170 -18.89 11.04 7.87
CA ASP A 170 -20.27 10.60 7.93
C ASP A 170 -20.47 9.29 7.15
N ARG A 171 -21.69 8.75 7.19
CA ARG A 171 -22.02 7.50 6.49
C ARG A 171 -21.78 7.57 4.98
N LYS A 172 -21.87 8.76 4.37
CA LYS A 172 -21.61 8.95 2.94
C LYS A 172 -20.12 8.80 2.66
N LEU A 173 -19.25 9.42 3.45
CA LEU A 173 -17.81 9.23 3.33
C LEU A 173 -17.42 7.77 3.56
N VAL A 174 -18.02 7.11 4.55
CA VAL A 174 -17.77 5.67 4.81
C VAL A 174 -18.02 4.83 3.55
N ASN A 175 -19.16 5.01 2.89
CA ASN A 175 -19.49 4.24 1.68
C ASN A 175 -18.50 4.51 0.53
N ILE A 176 -18.17 5.78 0.30
CA ILE A 176 -17.16 6.17 -0.71
C ILE A 176 -15.82 5.48 -0.40
N MET A 177 -15.39 5.51 0.85
CA MET A 177 -14.10 4.95 1.22
C MET A 177 -14.06 3.42 1.14
N ILE A 178 -15.19 2.73 1.35
CA ILE A 178 -15.32 1.29 1.09
C ILE A 178 -15.23 0.97 -0.40
N GLU A 179 -15.87 1.76 -1.26
CA GLU A 179 -15.77 1.59 -2.72
C GLU A 179 -14.32 1.77 -3.20
N GLU A 180 -13.66 2.83 -2.72
CA GLU A 180 -12.24 3.09 -3.01
C GLU A 180 -11.34 1.98 -2.47
N TRP A 181 -11.62 1.44 -1.29
CA TRP A 181 -10.88 0.30 -0.74
C TRP A 181 -11.00 -0.93 -1.65
N ASN A 182 -12.21 -1.26 -2.13
CA ASN A 182 -12.42 -2.40 -3.03
C ASN A 182 -11.62 -2.25 -4.32
N GLU A 183 -11.64 -1.07 -4.92
CA GLU A 183 -10.90 -0.78 -6.14
C GLU A 183 -9.37 -0.90 -5.93
N MET A 184 -8.87 -0.31 -4.84
CA MET A 184 -7.44 -0.33 -4.53
C MET A 184 -6.93 -1.72 -4.18
N VAL A 185 -7.72 -2.51 -3.44
CA VAL A 185 -7.41 -3.93 -3.17
C VAL A 185 -7.23 -4.68 -4.48
N GLY A 186 -8.16 -4.55 -5.44
CA GLY A 186 -8.06 -5.21 -6.74
C GLY A 186 -6.75 -4.87 -7.47
N ARG A 187 -6.43 -3.58 -7.57
CA ARG A 187 -5.21 -3.09 -8.22
C ARG A 187 -3.94 -3.61 -7.54
N VAL A 188 -3.84 -3.52 -6.22
CA VAL A 188 -2.64 -3.95 -5.49
C VAL A 188 -2.48 -5.47 -5.54
N VAL A 189 -3.57 -6.22 -5.44
CA VAL A 189 -3.56 -7.69 -5.58
C VAL A 189 -3.07 -8.09 -6.97
N ASP A 190 -3.50 -7.42 -8.04
CA ASP A 190 -3.02 -7.71 -9.39
C ASP A 190 -1.51 -7.44 -9.54
N VAL A 191 -1.01 -6.36 -8.93
CA VAL A 191 0.43 -6.05 -8.88
C VAL A 191 1.20 -7.15 -8.13
N ILE A 192 0.68 -7.64 -7.01
CA ILE A 192 1.27 -8.75 -6.24
C ILE A 192 1.25 -10.06 -7.05
N ARG A 193 0.14 -10.38 -7.72
CA ARG A 193 0.07 -11.57 -8.59
C ARG A 193 1.10 -11.51 -9.73
N ASN A 194 1.30 -10.33 -10.31
CA ASN A 194 2.32 -10.13 -11.34
C ASN A 194 3.75 -10.25 -10.77
N MET A 195 4.00 -9.73 -9.57
CA MET A 195 5.24 -9.96 -8.83
C MET A 195 5.50 -11.47 -8.65
N GLN A 196 4.52 -12.23 -8.15
CA GLN A 196 4.65 -13.67 -7.92
C GLN A 196 4.92 -14.49 -9.20
N LYS A 197 4.30 -14.12 -10.32
CA LYS A 197 4.59 -14.70 -11.64
C LYS A 197 6.04 -14.40 -12.08
N ASN A 198 6.54 -13.21 -11.76
CA ASN A 198 7.90 -12.82 -12.09
C ASN A 198 8.96 -13.45 -11.17
N ASP A 199 8.59 -13.85 -9.96
CA ASP A 199 9.51 -14.53 -9.05
C ASP A 199 10.13 -15.75 -9.71
N GLU A 200 9.37 -16.56 -10.46
CA GLU A 200 9.89 -17.70 -11.23
C GLU A 200 11.07 -17.30 -12.12
N LYS A 201 10.97 -16.14 -12.80
CA LYS A 201 12.04 -15.60 -13.65
C LYS A 201 13.20 -15.03 -12.83
N CYS A 202 12.97 -14.59 -11.60
CA CYS A 202 14.02 -14.13 -10.70
C CYS A 202 14.91 -15.29 -10.25
N TRP A 203 14.35 -16.49 -10.07
CA TRP A 203 15.11 -17.71 -9.75
C TRP A 203 16.10 -18.09 -10.85
N ASP A 204 15.70 -18.01 -12.11
CA ASP A 204 16.57 -18.33 -13.25
C ASP A 204 17.75 -17.35 -13.35
N ARG A 205 17.52 -16.06 -13.08
CA ARG A 205 18.58 -15.03 -13.06
C ARG A 205 19.55 -15.19 -11.89
N MET A 206 19.08 -15.64 -10.72
CA MET A 206 19.96 -15.95 -9.58
C MET A 206 20.80 -17.20 -9.81
N LYS A 207 20.23 -18.25 -10.43
CA LYS A 207 20.99 -19.44 -10.84
C LYS A 207 22.05 -19.12 -11.89
N LEU A 208 21.71 -18.30 -12.89
CA LEU A 208 22.68 -17.84 -13.88
C LEU A 208 23.82 -17.06 -13.23
N ARG A 209 23.55 -16.14 -12.29
CA ARG A 209 24.63 -15.43 -11.56
C ARG A 209 25.55 -16.35 -10.77
N LEU A 210 25.04 -17.46 -10.23
CA LEU A 210 25.87 -18.47 -9.52
C LEU A 210 26.68 -19.35 -10.48
N MET A 211 26.20 -19.55 -11.71
CA MET A 211 26.95 -20.28 -12.76
C MET A 211 28.12 -19.50 -13.37
N TRP A 212 28.24 -18.19 -13.11
CA TRP A 212 29.38 -17.35 -13.52
C TRP A 212 30.38 -17.08 -12.38
N ILE A 213 30.22 -17.75 -11.22
CA ILE A 213 31.13 -17.65 -10.07
C ILE A 213 31.98 -18.94 -9.92
N PHE A 214 31.87 -19.88 -10.85
CA PHE A 214 32.76 -21.04 -10.99
C PHE A 214 33.42 -21.07 -12.35
#